data_AF-D3F9X9-F1
#
_entry.id   AF-D3F9X9-F1
#
_cell.length_a   1.000
_cell.length_b   1.000
_cell.length_c   1.000
_cell.angle_alpha   90.00
_cell.angle_beta   90.00
_cell.angle_gamma   90.00
#
_symmetry.space_group_name_H-M   'P 1'
#
loop_
_entity.id
_entity.type
_entity.pdbx_description
1 polymer ?
#
loop_
_entity_poly.entity_id
_entity_poly.type
_entity_poly.pdbx_seq_one_letter_code
_entity_poly.pdbx_strand_id
1 'polypeptide(L)'
;MLSATNLFAEVDDHDHDAIARDLHAAILRGGELTGTDAEAERTRGSHALMCAAGELLTEVALVSQVFERELLRRPAPTDTELREPSERLRDTSAAAARLLWRALEAHPRNTYQLDAGRDGVARVAGAVLSGDSERLGLPPRGPVTIARGAVGELFDALSCEPDDPAMVPVHLATSLGYVVSLYMLATTLTGRTMSVL
;
A
#
# COMPACT_ATOMS: atom_id res chain seq x y z
N MET A 1 11.44 8.59 21.04
CA MET A 1 10.67 9.71 20.47
C MET A 1 10.36 9.33 19.04
N LEU A 2 9.10 9.05 18.71
CA LEU A 2 8.70 8.65 17.36
C LEU A 2 8.74 9.90 16.47
N SER A 3 9.67 9.96 15.52
CA SER A 3 9.60 10.89 14.39
C SER A 3 8.79 10.23 13.28
N ALA A 4 8.03 11.01 12.48
CA ALA A 4 7.31 10.47 11.32
C ALA A 4 8.22 9.71 10.35
N THR A 5 9.49 10.09 10.27
CA THR A 5 10.55 9.45 9.48
C THR A 5 10.99 8.08 10.02
N ASN A 6 10.67 7.77 11.29
CA ASN A 6 11.10 6.55 11.99
C ASN A 6 9.95 5.56 12.25
N LEU A 7 8.73 5.83 11.79
CA LEU A 7 7.56 4.99 12.04
C LEU A 7 7.64 3.62 11.36
N PHE A 8 8.14 3.58 10.13
CA PHE A 8 8.30 2.33 9.39
C PHE A 8 9.35 1.40 10.01
N ALA A 9 10.28 1.95 10.81
CA ALA A 9 11.24 1.16 11.56
C ALA A 9 10.60 0.37 12.72
N GLU A 10 9.34 0.66 13.08
CA GLU A 10 8.58 -0.09 14.08
C GLU A 10 8.04 -1.43 13.54
N VAL A 11 8.16 -1.67 12.23
CA VAL A 11 7.79 -2.94 11.59
C VAL A 11 8.97 -3.89 11.67
N ASP A 12 8.98 -4.71 12.72
CA ASP A 12 10.10 -5.59 13.08
C ASP A 12 10.37 -6.70 12.05
N ASP A 13 9.32 -7.22 11.38
CA ASP A 13 9.41 -8.26 10.36
C ASP A 13 9.03 -7.70 8.99
N HIS A 14 10.03 -7.53 8.12
CA HIS A 14 9.87 -6.99 6.78
C HIS A 14 10.73 -7.73 5.76
N ASP A 15 11.00 -9.02 6.01
CA ASP A 15 11.58 -9.89 4.99
C ASP A 15 10.58 -10.16 3.86
N HIS A 16 11.08 -10.81 2.79
CA HIS A 16 10.27 -11.08 1.60
C HIS A 16 9.03 -11.92 1.90
N ASP A 17 9.14 -12.88 2.82
CA ASP A 17 8.06 -13.79 3.19
C ASP A 17 7.00 -13.07 4.02
N ALA A 18 7.42 -12.21 4.96
CA ALA A 18 6.54 -11.36 5.73
C ALA A 18 5.73 -10.43 4.83
N ILE A 19 6.40 -9.74 3.90
CA ILE A 19 5.72 -8.87 2.95
C ILE A 19 4.75 -9.65 2.06
N ALA A 20 5.12 -10.85 1.60
CA ALA A 20 4.22 -11.69 0.81
C ALA A 20 2.98 -12.12 1.60
N ARG A 21 3.14 -12.47 2.89
CA ARG A 21 2.02 -12.77 3.80
C ARG A 21 1.11 -11.56 3.98
N ASP A 22 1.67 -10.39 4.24
CA ASP A 22 0.89 -9.16 4.47
C ASP A 22 0.22 -8.65 3.20
N LEU A 23 0.85 -8.77 2.03
CA LEU A 23 0.20 -8.54 0.74
C LEU A 23 -1.03 -9.45 0.59
N HIS A 24 -0.89 -10.74 0.88
CA HIS A 24 -2.01 -11.67 0.80
C HIS A 24 -3.13 -11.31 1.78
N ALA A 25 -2.79 -10.98 3.03
CA ALA A 25 -3.74 -10.54 4.05
C ALA A 25 -4.47 -9.25 3.64
N ALA A 26 -3.74 -8.27 3.08
CA ALA A 26 -4.31 -7.02 2.58
C ALA A 26 -5.31 -7.27 1.44
N ILE A 27 -5.00 -8.16 0.49
CA ILE A 27 -5.90 -8.51 -0.62
C ILE A 27 -7.20 -9.17 -0.12
N LEU A 28 -7.08 -10.07 0.86
CA LEU A 28 -8.23 -10.73 1.47
C LEU A 28 -9.11 -9.72 2.21
N ARG A 29 -8.53 -8.93 3.11
CA ARG A 29 -9.23 -7.89 3.87
C ARG A 29 -9.86 -6.84 2.96
N GLY A 30 -9.15 -6.41 1.92
CA GLY A 30 -9.67 -5.48 0.93
C GLY A 30 -10.93 -6.00 0.25
N GLY A 31 -11.07 -7.32 0.08
CA GLY A 31 -12.25 -7.92 -0.54
C GLY A 31 -13.49 -7.85 0.32
N GLU A 32 -13.32 -7.91 1.64
CA GLU A 32 -14.41 -7.70 2.60
C GLU A 32 -14.89 -6.25 2.58
N LEU A 33 -13.98 -5.30 2.33
CA LEU A 33 -14.23 -3.85 2.41
C LEU A 33 -14.80 -3.27 1.11
N THR A 34 -14.29 -3.67 -0.05
CA THR A 34 -14.78 -3.12 -1.33
C THR A 34 -16.17 -3.61 -1.69
N GLY A 35 -16.64 -4.70 -1.07
CA GLY A 35 -17.94 -5.32 -1.35
C GLY A 35 -18.09 -5.82 -2.80
N THR A 36 -16.99 -5.80 -3.57
CA THR A 36 -16.93 -6.26 -4.95
C THR A 36 -16.54 -7.73 -4.97
N ASP A 37 -17.40 -8.54 -5.59
CA ASP A 37 -17.08 -9.93 -5.83
C ASP A 37 -15.87 -10.05 -6.78
N ALA A 38 -14.95 -10.96 -6.46
CA ALA A 38 -13.83 -11.32 -7.31
C ALA A 38 -14.28 -11.70 -8.73
N GLU A 39 -15.48 -12.26 -8.89
CA GLU A 39 -16.04 -12.56 -10.20
C GLU A 39 -16.37 -11.29 -11.00
N ALA A 40 -16.99 -10.29 -10.36
CA ALA A 40 -17.25 -9.00 -10.99
C ALA A 40 -15.94 -8.28 -11.35
N GLU A 41 -14.92 -8.33 -10.48
CA GLU A 41 -13.60 -7.75 -10.73
C GLU A 41 -12.89 -8.41 -11.92
N ARG A 42 -12.99 -9.74 -12.08
CA ARG A 42 -12.39 -10.48 -13.20
C ARG A 42 -12.93 -10.09 -14.57
N THR A 43 -14.17 -9.59 -14.62
CA THR A 43 -14.77 -9.12 -15.88
C THR A 43 -14.38 -7.68 -16.23
N ARG A 44 -13.76 -6.95 -15.30
CA ARG A 44 -13.27 -5.59 -15.54
C ARG A 44 -11.88 -5.64 -16.15
N GLY A 45 -11.63 -4.78 -17.13
CA GLY A 45 -10.29 -4.59 -17.67
C GLY A 45 -9.35 -3.90 -16.67
N SER A 46 -8.04 -4.08 -16.87
CA SER A 46 -6.99 -3.50 -16.02
C SER A 46 -7.19 -1.98 -15.82
N HIS A 47 -7.45 -1.22 -16.90
CA HIS A 47 -7.74 0.22 -16.82
C HIS A 47 -8.85 0.59 -15.85
N ALA A 48 -10.00 -0.09 -15.91
CA ALA A 48 -11.14 0.20 -15.05
C ALA A 48 -10.83 -0.08 -13.57
N LEU A 49 -10.02 -1.11 -13.30
CA LEU A 49 -9.55 -1.44 -11.96
C LEU A 49 -8.51 -0.42 -11.46
N MET A 50 -7.63 0.08 -12.34
CA MET A 50 -6.72 1.18 -12.03
C MET A 50 -7.46 2.46 -11.66
N CYS A 51 -8.49 2.86 -12.42
CA CYS A 51 -9.30 4.03 -12.08
C CYS A 51 -9.97 3.90 -10.71
N ALA A 52 -10.58 2.73 -10.42
CA ALA A 52 -11.19 2.46 -9.13
C ALA A 52 -10.15 2.44 -7.98
N ALA A 53 -8.95 1.91 -8.24
CA ALA A 53 -7.84 1.99 -7.28
C ALA A 53 -7.43 3.44 -7.01
N GLY A 54 -7.47 4.32 -8.01
CA GLY A 54 -7.14 5.75 -7.86
C GLY A 54 -8.06 6.51 -6.90
N GLU A 55 -9.35 6.17 -6.89
CA GLU A 55 -10.30 6.69 -5.90
C GLU A 55 -9.89 6.31 -4.48
N LEU A 56 -9.55 5.04 -4.25
CA LEU A 56 -9.10 4.55 -2.95
C LEU A 56 -7.74 5.09 -2.55
N LEU A 57 -6.79 5.24 -3.49
CA LEU A 57 -5.48 5.83 -3.21
C LEU A 57 -5.58 7.30 -2.78
N THR A 58 -6.57 8.03 -3.30
CA THR A 58 -6.87 9.39 -2.83
C THR A 58 -7.32 9.36 -1.37
N GLU A 59 -8.17 8.39 -0.99
CA GLU A 59 -8.55 8.20 0.42
C GLU A 59 -7.35 7.79 1.29
N VAL A 60 -6.51 6.86 0.82
CA VAL A 60 -5.27 6.47 1.53
C VAL A 60 -4.38 7.69 1.77
N ALA A 61 -4.24 8.59 0.79
CA ALA A 61 -3.45 9.81 0.94
C ALA A 61 -4.05 10.78 1.96
N LEU A 62 -5.38 10.92 2.00
CA LEU A 62 -6.08 11.76 2.99
C LEU A 62 -5.97 11.17 4.40
N VAL A 63 -6.21 9.87 4.55
CA VAL A 63 -6.11 9.17 5.84
C VAL A 63 -4.67 9.20 6.35
N SER A 64 -3.69 9.02 5.47
CA SER A 64 -2.26 9.16 5.81
C SER A 64 -1.93 10.55 6.33
N GLN A 65 -2.55 11.62 5.79
CA GLN A 65 -2.36 13.00 6.28
C GLN A 65 -2.93 13.20 7.67
N VAL A 66 -4.13 12.67 7.93
CA VAL A 66 -4.74 12.72 9.27
C VAL A 66 -3.88 11.93 10.26
N PHE A 67 -3.48 10.72 9.89
CA PHE A 67 -2.63 9.84 10.69
C PHE A 67 -1.30 10.50 11.06
N GLU A 68 -0.58 11.03 10.07
CA GLU A 68 0.70 11.70 10.29
C GLU A 68 0.53 12.98 11.13
N ARG A 69 -0.56 13.73 10.93
CA ARG A 69 -0.87 14.91 11.76
C ARG A 69 -1.10 14.54 13.22
N GLU A 70 -1.85 13.48 13.51
CA GLU A 70 -2.10 13.04 14.88
C GLU A 70 -0.82 12.55 15.58
N LEU A 71 0.08 11.89 14.83
CA LEU A 71 1.41 11.53 15.32
C LEU A 71 2.29 12.74 15.64
N LEU A 72 2.25 13.79 14.80
CA LEU A 72 3.04 15.01 15.00
C LEU A 72 2.45 15.95 16.06
N ARG A 73 1.14 15.84 16.36
CA ARG A 73 0.45 16.68 17.34
C ARG A 73 0.90 16.44 18.77
N ARG A 74 1.41 15.25 19.10
CA ARG A 74 1.80 14.89 20.47
C ARG A 74 3.17 14.21 20.50
N PRO A 75 4.02 14.50 21.52
CA PRO A 75 5.34 13.89 21.64
C PRO A 75 5.33 12.36 21.80
N ALA A 76 4.20 11.81 22.28
CA ALA A 76 3.95 10.37 22.44
C ALA A 76 2.42 10.14 22.46
N PRO A 77 1.77 9.98 21.29
CA PRO A 77 0.35 9.62 21.25
C PRO A 77 0.14 8.27 21.90
N THR A 78 -0.96 8.13 22.63
CA THR A 78 -1.31 6.85 23.26
C THR A 78 -1.80 5.85 22.22
N ASP A 79 -1.65 4.58 22.53
CA ASP A 79 -2.20 3.46 21.75
C ASP A 79 -3.68 3.69 21.38
N THR A 80 -4.50 4.12 22.34
CA THR A 80 -5.94 4.36 22.09
C THR A 80 -6.19 5.50 21.10
N GLU A 81 -5.34 6.53 21.09
CA GLU A 81 -5.46 7.68 20.18
C GLU A 81 -5.03 7.33 18.75
N LEU A 82 -4.11 6.38 18.60
CA LEU A 82 -3.68 5.90 17.28
C LEU A 82 -4.61 4.82 16.72
N ARG A 83 -5.44 4.17 17.54
CA ARG A 83 -6.28 3.05 17.14
C ARG A 83 -7.13 3.34 15.91
N GLU A 84 -8.02 4.34 15.99
CA GLU A 84 -8.94 4.66 14.89
C GLU A 84 -8.19 5.12 13.62
N PRO A 85 -7.21 6.05 13.69
CA PRO A 85 -6.40 6.41 12.53
C PRO A 85 -5.65 5.23 11.90
N SER A 86 -5.07 4.35 12.71
CA SER A 86 -4.37 3.14 12.25
C SER A 86 -5.33 2.14 11.60
N GLU A 87 -6.48 1.86 12.22
CA GLU A 87 -7.49 0.96 11.65
C GLU A 87 -7.99 1.49 10.30
N ARG A 88 -8.27 2.79 10.21
CA ARG A 88 -8.70 3.41 8.94
C ARG A 88 -7.62 3.37 7.87
N LEU A 89 -6.36 3.63 8.24
CA LEU A 89 -5.23 3.53 7.31
C LEU A 89 -5.06 2.09 6.81
N ARG A 90 -5.09 1.11 7.73
CA ARG A 90 -5.03 -0.32 7.38
C ARG A 90 -6.13 -0.69 6.39
N ASP A 91 -7.37 -0.31 6.66
CA ASP A 91 -8.53 -0.75 5.91
C ASP A 91 -8.57 -0.11 4.51
N THR A 92 -8.29 1.20 4.42
CA THR A 92 -8.20 1.90 3.13
C THR A 92 -7.02 1.42 2.29
N SER A 93 -5.85 1.16 2.91
CA SER A 93 -4.71 0.56 2.22
C SER A 93 -5.02 -0.87 1.73
N ALA A 94 -5.71 -1.69 2.52
CA ALA A 94 -6.11 -3.03 2.10
C ALA A 94 -7.04 -3.01 0.88
N ALA A 95 -8.05 -2.12 0.89
CA ALA A 95 -8.96 -1.94 -0.24
C ALA A 95 -8.22 -1.51 -1.52
N ALA A 96 -7.31 -0.54 -1.41
CA ALA A 96 -6.49 -0.10 -2.54
C ALA A 96 -5.55 -1.22 -3.06
N ALA A 97 -4.88 -1.94 -2.14
CA ALA A 97 -4.00 -3.04 -2.48
C ALA A 97 -4.71 -4.14 -3.28
N ARG A 98 -5.96 -4.47 -2.90
CA ARG A 98 -6.78 -5.41 -3.65
C ARG A 98 -7.00 -4.94 -5.09
N LEU A 99 -7.47 -3.71 -5.31
CA LEU A 99 -7.79 -3.24 -6.65
C LEU A 99 -6.55 -3.11 -7.53
N LEU A 100 -5.41 -2.67 -6.96
CA LEU A 100 -4.12 -2.64 -7.65
C LEU A 100 -3.66 -4.05 -8.04
N TRP A 101 -3.77 -5.02 -7.12
CA TRP A 101 -3.44 -6.42 -7.41
C TRP A 101 -4.35 -7.00 -8.50
N ARG A 102 -5.65 -6.71 -8.46
CA ARG A 102 -6.59 -7.12 -9.52
C ARG A 102 -6.28 -6.47 -10.86
N ALA A 103 -5.94 -5.18 -10.88
CA ALA A 103 -5.50 -4.49 -12.08
C ALA A 103 -4.26 -5.15 -12.68
N LEU A 104 -3.31 -5.53 -11.81
CA LEU A 104 -2.09 -6.24 -12.17
C LEU A 104 -2.37 -7.65 -12.73
N GLU A 105 -3.28 -8.42 -12.13
CA GLU A 105 -3.72 -9.74 -12.63
C GLU A 105 -4.46 -9.65 -13.98
N ALA A 106 -5.33 -8.65 -14.13
CA ALA A 106 -6.12 -8.44 -15.34
C ALA A 106 -5.29 -7.86 -16.50
N HIS A 107 -4.06 -7.39 -16.25
CA HIS A 107 -3.22 -6.80 -17.27
C HIS A 107 -2.72 -7.87 -18.27
N PRO A 108 -2.98 -7.74 -19.59
CA PRO A 108 -2.70 -8.79 -20.58
C PRO A 108 -1.24 -9.24 -20.66
N ARG A 109 -0.30 -8.36 -20.32
CA ARG A 109 1.15 -8.67 -20.33
C ARG A 109 1.65 -9.35 -19.06
N ASN A 110 0.83 -9.38 -18.01
CA ASN A 110 1.23 -9.93 -16.72
C ASN A 110 0.71 -11.35 -16.45
N THR A 111 -0.08 -11.91 -17.38
CA THR A 111 -0.71 -13.23 -17.26
C THR A 111 0.30 -14.38 -17.05
N TYR A 112 1.59 -14.17 -17.36
CA TYR A 112 2.66 -15.17 -17.18
C TYR A 112 3.77 -14.73 -16.21
N GLN A 113 3.65 -13.57 -15.56
CA GLN A 113 4.74 -12.94 -14.78
C GLN A 113 4.30 -12.43 -13.40
N LEU A 114 3.22 -12.98 -12.85
CA LEU A 114 2.71 -12.60 -11.52
C LEU A 114 3.77 -12.70 -10.42
N ASP A 115 4.69 -13.67 -10.50
CA ASP A 115 5.77 -13.81 -9.53
C ASP A 115 6.75 -12.63 -9.60
N ALA A 116 7.08 -12.14 -10.80
CA ALA A 116 7.90 -10.93 -10.96
C ALA A 116 7.18 -9.68 -10.42
N GLY A 117 5.85 -9.63 -10.55
CA GLY A 117 5.01 -8.62 -9.91
C GLY A 117 5.12 -8.66 -8.38
N ARG A 118 5.00 -9.85 -7.77
CA ARG A 118 5.15 -10.04 -6.32
C ARG A 118 6.54 -9.65 -5.83
N ASP A 119 7.58 -10.05 -6.56
CA ASP A 119 8.96 -9.69 -6.23
C ASP A 119 9.16 -8.17 -6.32
N GLY A 120 8.54 -7.52 -7.31
CA GLY A 120 8.51 -6.06 -7.43
C GLY A 120 7.89 -5.38 -6.21
N VAL A 121 6.71 -5.86 -5.78
CA VAL A 121 5.99 -5.38 -4.58
C VAL A 121 6.87 -5.52 -3.35
N ALA A 122 7.41 -6.71 -3.12
CA ALA A 122 8.19 -7.00 -1.92
C ALA A 122 9.52 -6.23 -1.89
N ARG A 123 10.18 -6.04 -3.04
CA ARG A 123 11.36 -5.19 -3.15
C ARG A 123 11.05 -3.73 -2.76
N VAL A 124 9.95 -3.16 -3.27
CA VAL A 124 9.58 -1.77 -2.99
C VAL A 124 9.16 -1.61 -1.54
N ALA A 125 8.29 -2.51 -1.04
CA ALA A 125 7.84 -2.47 0.34
C ALA A 125 9.01 -2.66 1.33
N GLY A 126 9.91 -3.61 1.06
CA GLY A 126 11.11 -3.84 1.86
C GLY A 126 11.99 -2.60 1.93
N ALA A 127 12.16 -1.88 0.82
CA ALA A 127 12.94 -0.64 0.79
C ALA A 127 12.29 0.54 1.51
N VAL A 128 10.95 0.56 1.61
CA VAL A 128 10.23 1.55 2.44
C VAL A 128 10.41 1.22 3.92
N LEU A 129 10.34 -0.07 4.27
CA LEU A 129 10.39 -0.56 5.66
C LEU A 129 11.80 -0.53 6.25
N SER A 130 12.83 -1.00 5.51
CA SER A 130 14.25 -0.79 5.85
C SER A 130 14.64 0.69 5.74
N GLY A 131 13.87 1.41 4.93
CA GLY A 131 14.02 2.80 4.60
C GLY A 131 15.31 3.11 3.82
N ASP A 132 15.72 2.16 2.99
CA ASP A 132 16.65 2.33 1.87
C ASP A 132 16.00 3.05 0.67
N SER A 133 14.86 3.72 0.89
CA SER A 133 14.06 4.36 -0.14
C SER A 133 14.88 5.33 -1.00
N GLU A 134 15.72 6.17 -0.39
CA GLU A 134 16.58 7.11 -1.11
C GLU A 134 17.60 6.40 -2.02
N ARG A 135 18.13 5.24 -1.61
CA ARG A 135 19.07 4.46 -2.41
C ARG A 135 18.42 3.90 -3.69
N LEU A 136 17.11 3.67 -3.65
CA LEU A 136 16.32 3.20 -4.78
C LEU A 136 15.61 4.33 -5.54
N GLY A 137 15.89 5.60 -5.20
CA GLY A 137 15.23 6.76 -5.81
C GLY A 137 13.74 6.89 -5.46
N LEU A 138 13.29 6.24 -4.38
CA LEU A 138 11.92 6.29 -3.89
C LEU A 138 11.72 7.52 -2.97
N PRO A 139 10.48 8.00 -2.78
CA PRO A 139 10.19 9.16 -1.95
C PRO A 139 10.68 9.01 -0.50
N PRO A 140 11.00 10.12 0.20
CA PRO A 140 11.46 10.09 1.59
C PRO A 140 10.40 9.54 2.56
N ARG A 141 10.87 9.05 3.72
CA ARG A 141 10.05 8.33 4.71
C ARG A 141 8.96 9.22 5.33
N GLY A 142 7.70 8.79 5.18
CA GLY A 142 6.53 9.39 5.82
C GLY A 142 5.24 8.81 5.23
N PRO A 143 4.22 8.45 6.03
CA PRO A 143 2.98 7.87 5.52
C PRO A 143 2.35 8.67 4.37
N VAL A 144 2.33 10.01 4.49
CA VAL A 144 1.79 10.88 3.43
C VAL A 144 2.62 10.81 2.15
N THR A 145 3.94 10.83 2.28
CA THR A 145 4.84 10.80 1.12
C THR A 145 4.72 9.46 0.38
N ILE A 146 4.66 8.36 1.12
CA ILE A 146 4.46 7.01 0.57
C ILE A 146 3.10 6.90 -0.13
N ALA A 147 2.02 7.39 0.48
CA ALA A 147 0.70 7.40 -0.16
C ALA A 147 0.67 8.24 -1.45
N ARG A 148 1.35 9.40 -1.47
CA ARG A 148 1.50 10.21 -2.69
C ARG A 148 2.34 9.52 -3.75
N GLY A 149 3.39 8.80 -3.35
CA GLY A 149 4.17 7.95 -4.26
C GLY A 149 3.31 6.88 -4.92
N ALA A 150 2.45 6.20 -4.15
CA ALA A 150 1.50 5.23 -4.68
C ALA A 150 0.56 5.83 -5.73
N VAL A 151 0.03 7.03 -5.44
CA VAL A 151 -0.81 7.78 -6.38
C VAL A 151 -0.03 8.12 -7.66
N GLY A 152 1.20 8.62 -7.54
CA GLY A 152 2.07 8.96 -8.67
C GLY A 152 2.31 7.76 -9.59
N GLU A 153 2.72 6.63 -9.03
CA GLU A 153 2.95 5.40 -9.80
C GLU A 153 1.68 4.90 -10.49
N LEU A 154 0.50 5.01 -9.87
CA LEU A 154 -0.75 4.66 -10.54
C LEU A 154 -1.03 5.58 -11.74
N PHE A 155 -0.79 6.88 -11.60
CA PHE A 155 -0.96 7.83 -12.70
C PHE A 155 0.04 7.58 -13.82
N ASP A 156 1.27 7.21 -13.50
CA ASP A 156 2.28 6.80 -14.49
C ASP A 156 1.83 5.53 -15.20
N ALA A 157 1.29 4.54 -14.49
CA ALA A 157 0.69 3.34 -15.09
C ALA A 157 -0.44 3.68 -16.08
N LEU A 158 -1.38 4.53 -15.66
CA LEU A 158 -2.49 4.99 -16.51
C LEU A 158 -2.01 5.78 -17.74
N SER A 159 -0.95 6.57 -17.58
CA SER A 159 -0.40 7.40 -18.66
C SER A 159 0.43 6.57 -19.65
N CYS A 160 1.13 5.54 -19.19
CA CYS A 160 1.95 4.66 -20.02
C CYS A 160 1.13 3.57 -20.74
N GLU A 161 -0.07 3.21 -20.27
CA GLU A 161 -0.89 2.16 -20.91
C GLU A 161 -1.02 2.27 -22.45
N PRO A 162 -1.27 3.45 -23.06
CA PRO A 162 -1.35 3.57 -24.51
C PRO A 162 0.00 3.44 -25.24
N ASP A 163 1.09 3.93 -24.66
CA ASP A 163 2.37 4.14 -25.35
C ASP A 163 3.42 3.07 -25.01
N ASP A 164 3.48 2.64 -23.74
CA ASP A 164 4.33 1.57 -23.25
C ASP A 164 3.60 0.66 -22.24
N PRO A 165 2.75 -0.26 -22.74
CA PRO A 165 2.02 -1.21 -21.89
C PRO A 165 2.95 -2.17 -21.12
N ALA A 166 4.26 -2.24 -21.41
CA ALA A 166 5.18 -3.09 -20.67
C ALA A 166 5.56 -2.49 -19.31
N MET A 167 5.43 -1.17 -19.16
CA MET A 167 5.75 -0.47 -17.91
C MET A 167 4.60 -0.48 -16.90
N VAL A 168 3.36 -0.70 -17.35
CA VAL A 168 2.17 -0.74 -16.48
C VAL A 168 2.33 -1.72 -15.31
N PRO A 169 2.75 -2.99 -15.49
CA PRO A 169 2.95 -3.90 -14.37
C PRO A 169 4.03 -3.43 -13.37
N VAL A 170 5.07 -2.74 -13.85
CA VAL A 170 6.14 -2.21 -12.99
C VAL A 170 5.59 -1.12 -12.08
N HIS A 171 4.89 -0.13 -12.66
CA HIS A 171 4.27 0.95 -11.91
C HIS A 171 3.18 0.44 -10.94
N LEU A 172 2.37 -0.53 -11.36
CA LEU A 172 1.38 -1.17 -10.47
C LEU A 172 2.05 -1.91 -9.30
N ALA A 173 3.13 -2.65 -9.56
CA ALA A 173 3.88 -3.33 -8.50
C ALA A 173 4.52 -2.32 -7.52
N THR A 174 5.05 -1.20 -8.02
CA THR A 174 5.60 -0.14 -7.17
C THR A 174 4.51 0.53 -6.33
N SER A 175 3.39 0.93 -6.94
CA SER A 175 2.24 1.50 -6.24
C SER A 175 1.73 0.55 -5.15
N LEU A 176 1.59 -0.74 -5.47
CA LEU A 176 1.17 -1.77 -4.54
C LEU A 176 2.19 -1.96 -3.40
N GLY A 177 3.49 -1.92 -3.68
CA GLY A 177 4.55 -1.95 -2.65
C GLY A 177 4.39 -0.83 -1.62
N TYR A 178 4.14 0.41 -2.06
CA TYR A 178 3.87 1.52 -1.15
C TYR A 178 2.65 1.30 -0.27
N VAL A 179 1.54 0.84 -0.87
CA VAL A 179 0.29 0.60 -0.13
C VAL A 179 0.45 -0.55 0.87
N VAL A 180 1.16 -1.61 0.51
CA VAL A 180 1.45 -2.73 1.43
C VAL A 180 2.30 -2.26 2.61
N SER A 181 3.30 -1.39 2.41
CA SER A 181 4.05 -0.82 3.53
C SER A 181 3.16 -0.02 4.49
N LEU A 182 2.20 0.75 3.97
CA LEU A 182 1.22 1.48 4.80
C LEU A 182 0.31 0.52 5.57
N TYR A 183 -0.16 -0.55 4.91
CA TYR A 183 -0.94 -1.61 5.54
C TYR A 183 -0.18 -2.29 6.68
N MET A 184 1.08 -2.66 6.45
CA MET A 184 1.95 -3.29 7.46
C MET A 184 2.17 -2.37 8.66
N LEU A 185 2.55 -1.11 8.41
CA LEU A 185 2.71 -0.11 9.47
C LEU A 185 1.44 0.02 10.32
N ALA A 186 0.29 0.19 9.66
CA ALA A 186 -0.98 0.36 10.33
C ALA A 186 -1.40 -0.90 11.12
N THR A 187 -1.13 -2.09 10.59
CA THR A 187 -1.40 -3.37 11.26
C THR A 187 -0.52 -3.54 12.50
N THR A 188 0.79 -3.27 12.39
CA THR A 188 1.71 -3.33 13.54
C THR A 188 1.27 -2.41 14.67
N LEU A 189 0.87 -1.18 14.35
CA LEU A 189 0.41 -0.21 15.34
C LEU A 189 -0.93 -0.61 15.97
N THR A 190 -1.85 -1.17 15.19
CA THR A 190 -3.15 -1.69 15.70
C THR A 190 -2.95 -2.92 16.58
N GLY A 191 -2.03 -3.81 16.22
CA GLY A 191 -1.70 -5.02 16.98
C GLY A 191 -1.09 -4.70 18.35
N ARG A 192 -0.24 -3.67 18.43
CA ARG A 192 0.28 -3.14 19.71
C ARG A 192 -0.85 -2.69 20.63
N THR A 193 -1.86 -2.03 20.07
CA THR A 193 -3.02 -1.54 20.82
C THR A 193 -3.87 -2.64 21.48
N MET A 194 -3.75 -3.88 21.00
CA MET A 194 -4.49 -5.03 21.54
C MET A 194 -3.69 -5.80 22.61
N SER A 195 -2.37 -5.67 22.66
CA SER A 195 -1.49 -6.40 23.60
C SER A 195 -1.43 -5.77 25.00
N VAL A 196 -1.94 -4.53 25.15
CA VAL A 196 -1.88 -3.75 26.40
C VAL A 196 -3.21 -3.79 27.19
N LEU A 197 -4.20 -4.57 26.73
CA LEU A 197 -5.47 -4.83 27.42
C LEU A 197 -5.48 -6.24 28.02
#